data_AF-A0A3D4A9G7-F1
#
_entry.id   AF-A0A3D4A9G7-F1
#
_cell.length_a   1.000
_cell.length_b   1.000
_cell.length_c   1.000
_cell.angle_alpha   90.00
_cell.angle_beta   90.00
_cell.angle_gamma   90.00
#
_symmetry.space_group_name_H-M   'P 1'
#
loop_
_entity.id
_entity.type
_entity.pdbx_description
1 polymer ?
#
loop_
_entity_poly.entity_id
_entity_poly.type
_entity_poly.pdbx_seq_one_letter_code
_entity_poly.pdbx_strand_id
1 'polypeptide(L)'
;VPALEPYAFDVLISDILQWRDGPTRKRWLDLLQPIAILPARFAQATETVSRIQIMDEACERLEQLGSARKTSDRFLYSATNPICEECFRECRFSINESLIDEIAIEAAPWIDFWRDNYAFVASRVATGLRQVLDKMSIKKNSAVPLPAFLRACETANLPLTGPGLVGLAHSAFQEVKTAFRERMKAHADKPEHEFTSDDCHFLRDTFQYERFDEYTYPSADLQLSARSIQAVANGDYQWILAELHPPPALLHHGFYWSCPDKAALSDALTKTLFGRPSFHFGFFAADFTATTTVHLFDAPPGFSNFVAPQRGNPNWRTVRPAEAEVYVDETSGDVALRKRGSHEYLGSFARNWIIPLGFHPFQFGMAPHMPRLRCGKVIVQRRSWTITLDEIGKGDFTGVSRDLVLAIERLRAQRDLPRFVYIRPTEQALRRSGAEGRDKDTKPVFVDLESYLFLEIFHRWLTKSGELEVTEMLPAPDHLLWKEADGRRTFELRTLIIPRS
;
A
#
# COMPACT_ATOMS: atom_id res chain seq x y z
N VAL A 1 -12.89 16.21 4.55
CA VAL A 1 -11.61 15.61 5.02
C VAL A 1 -10.64 15.67 3.85
N PRO A 2 -9.50 16.40 3.92
CA PRO A 2 -8.65 16.62 2.74
C PRO A 2 -8.19 15.33 2.05
N ALA A 3 -7.92 14.27 2.79
CA ALA A 3 -7.48 12.99 2.22
C ALA A 3 -8.57 12.17 1.50
N LEU A 4 -9.81 12.65 1.53
CA LEU A 4 -10.97 12.04 0.87
C LEU A 4 -11.61 13.04 -0.10
N GLU A 5 -10.95 14.17 -0.37
CA GLU A 5 -11.47 15.26 -1.19
C GLU A 5 -10.39 15.68 -2.19
N PRO A 6 -10.45 15.22 -3.45
CA PRO A 6 -9.41 15.45 -4.45
C PRO A 6 -9.19 16.93 -4.76
N TYR A 7 -10.23 17.74 -4.57
CA TYR A 7 -10.23 19.18 -4.84
C TYR A 7 -10.39 19.98 -3.53
N ALA A 8 -9.73 19.54 -2.45
CA ALA A 8 -9.88 20.15 -1.12
C ALA A 8 -9.57 21.66 -1.10
N PHE A 9 -8.64 22.13 -1.94
CA PHE A 9 -8.34 23.56 -2.06
C PHE A 9 -9.48 24.35 -2.72
N ASP A 10 -10.13 23.77 -3.75
CA ASP A 10 -11.30 24.39 -4.40
C ASP A 10 -12.50 24.44 -3.46
N VAL A 11 -12.71 23.40 -2.64
CA VAL A 11 -13.72 23.39 -1.59
C VAL A 11 -13.48 24.52 -0.58
N LEU A 12 -12.23 24.73 -0.15
CA LEU A 12 -11.87 25.83 0.73
C LEU A 12 -12.18 27.19 0.09
N ILE A 13 -11.83 27.40 -1.18
CA ILE A 13 -12.16 28.64 -1.90
C ILE A 13 -13.68 28.85 -1.98
N SER A 14 -14.42 27.79 -2.29
CA SER A 14 -15.89 27.82 -2.39
C SER A 14 -16.55 28.21 -1.06
N ASP A 15 -16.06 27.70 0.06
CA ASP A 15 -16.54 28.09 1.40
C ASP A 15 -16.34 29.58 1.67
N ILE A 16 -15.16 30.11 1.34
CA ILE A 16 -14.82 31.52 1.56
C ILE A 16 -15.68 32.42 0.67
N LEU A 17 -16.00 31.97 -0.55
CA LEU A 17 -16.94 32.66 -1.44
C LEU A 17 -18.36 32.74 -0.85
N GLN A 18 -18.76 31.80 0.00
CA GLN A 18 -20.05 31.81 0.68
C GLN A 18 -20.07 32.69 1.95
N TRP A 19 -18.92 33.20 2.41
CA TRP A 19 -18.89 34.14 3.52
C TRP A 19 -19.60 35.44 3.17
N ARG A 20 -20.11 36.12 4.21
CA ARG A 20 -20.68 37.46 4.05
C ARG A 20 -19.67 38.37 3.36
N ASP A 21 -20.16 39.17 2.41
CA ASP A 21 -19.32 40.13 1.74
C ASP A 21 -18.73 41.12 2.75
N GLY A 22 -17.43 41.41 2.59
CA GLY A 22 -16.69 42.23 3.54
C GLY A 22 -15.18 41.99 3.56
N PRO A 23 -14.45 42.75 4.39
CA PRO A 23 -12.99 42.79 4.38
C PRO A 23 -12.33 41.42 4.63
N THR A 24 -12.92 40.58 5.48
CA THR A 24 -12.39 39.25 5.80
C THR A 24 -12.44 38.31 4.60
N ARG A 25 -13.58 38.25 3.90
CA ARG A 25 -13.72 37.43 2.69
C ARG A 25 -12.72 37.89 1.62
N LYS A 26 -12.65 39.19 1.37
CA LYS A 26 -11.72 39.77 0.40
C LYS A 26 -10.27 39.41 0.73
N ARG A 27 -9.83 39.64 1.98
CA ARG A 27 -8.48 39.32 2.44
C ARG A 27 -8.08 37.87 2.16
N TRP A 28 -8.96 36.91 2.45
CA TRP A 28 -8.64 35.50 2.23
C TRP A 28 -8.63 35.11 0.76
N LEU A 29 -9.55 35.65 -0.05
CA LEU A 29 -9.54 35.41 -1.50
C LEU A 29 -8.28 35.99 -2.16
N ASP A 30 -7.87 37.20 -1.78
CA ASP A 30 -6.66 37.86 -2.28
C ASP A 30 -5.39 37.04 -1.96
N LEU A 31 -5.39 36.29 -0.84
CA LEU A 31 -4.29 35.39 -0.46
C LEU A 31 -4.31 34.05 -1.20
N LEU A 32 -5.49 33.43 -1.37
CA LEU A 32 -5.59 32.05 -1.84
C LEU A 32 -5.78 31.92 -3.36
N GLN A 33 -6.42 32.89 -4.04
CA GLN A 33 -6.59 32.84 -5.49
C GLN A 33 -5.26 32.79 -6.27
N PRO A 34 -4.21 33.54 -5.88
CA PRO A 34 -2.90 33.41 -6.53
C PRO A 34 -2.28 32.01 -6.41
N ILE A 35 -2.62 31.25 -5.37
CA ILE A 35 -2.18 29.85 -5.20
C ILE A 35 -3.04 28.93 -6.07
N ALA A 36 -4.36 29.15 -6.11
CA ALA A 36 -5.33 28.33 -6.85
C ALA A 36 -5.01 28.23 -8.36
N ILE A 37 -4.39 29.26 -8.94
CA ILE A 37 -4.04 29.29 -10.37
C ILE A 37 -2.73 28.55 -10.71
N LEU A 38 -1.88 28.24 -9.71
CA LEU A 38 -0.56 27.68 -9.95
C LEU A 38 -0.59 26.27 -10.57
N PRO A 39 -1.48 25.33 -10.17
CA PRO A 39 -1.57 24.04 -10.83
C PRO A 39 -1.89 24.15 -12.33
N ALA A 40 -2.78 25.06 -12.72
CA ALA A 40 -3.11 25.29 -14.13
C ALA A 40 -1.92 25.89 -14.90
N ARG A 41 -1.20 26.85 -14.30
CA ARG A 41 0.05 27.39 -14.87
C ARG A 41 1.13 26.31 -15.01
N PHE A 42 1.26 25.43 -14.01
CA PHE A 42 2.22 24.33 -14.01
C PHE A 42 1.93 23.35 -15.15
N ALA A 43 0.67 22.96 -15.33
CA ALA A 43 0.24 22.06 -16.39
C ALA A 43 0.50 22.63 -17.81
N GLN A 44 0.39 23.95 -17.97
CA GLN A 44 0.64 24.64 -19.26
C GLN A 44 2.13 24.88 -19.54
N ALA A 45 2.99 24.84 -18.52
CA ALA A 45 4.42 25.07 -18.67
C ALA A 45 5.10 23.89 -19.36
N THR A 46 5.78 24.16 -20.47
CA THR A 46 6.51 23.16 -21.28
C THR A 46 7.97 23.01 -20.87
N GLU A 47 8.58 24.06 -20.31
CA GLU A 47 9.97 24.06 -19.87
C GLU A 47 10.10 23.63 -18.40
N THR A 48 11.05 22.75 -18.11
CA THR A 48 11.35 22.28 -16.75
C THR A 48 11.68 23.43 -15.81
N VAL A 49 12.42 24.45 -16.27
CA VAL A 49 12.79 25.61 -15.45
C VAL A 49 11.55 26.40 -15.02
N SER A 50 10.59 26.63 -15.93
CA SER A 50 9.33 27.30 -15.59
C SER A 50 8.49 26.49 -14.61
N ARG A 51 8.44 25.16 -14.77
CA ARG A 51 7.75 24.27 -13.81
C ARG A 51 8.36 24.35 -12.41
N ILE A 52 9.68 24.39 -12.29
CA ILE A 52 10.39 24.57 -11.01
C ILE A 52 10.02 25.91 -10.38
N GLN A 53 10.07 27.01 -11.14
CA GLN A 53 9.73 28.34 -10.64
C GLN A 53 8.28 28.43 -10.11
N ILE A 54 7.33 27.74 -10.77
CA ILE A 54 5.93 27.69 -10.31
C ILE A 54 5.81 26.88 -9.01
N MET A 55 6.57 25.80 -8.87
CA MET A 55 6.60 25.00 -7.64
C MET A 55 7.19 25.81 -6.48
N ASP A 56 8.28 26.54 -6.71
CA ASP A 56 8.90 27.42 -5.73
C ASP A 56 7.93 28.53 -5.29
N GLU A 57 7.25 29.17 -6.25
CA GLU A 57 6.21 30.18 -5.97
C GLU A 57 5.08 29.59 -5.09
N ALA A 58 4.65 28.35 -5.39
CA ALA A 58 3.62 27.67 -4.60
C ALA A 58 4.10 27.40 -3.16
N CYS A 59 5.34 26.91 -3.00
CA CYS A 59 5.96 26.70 -1.69
C CYS A 59 6.02 28.01 -0.90
N GLU A 60 6.59 29.07 -1.46
CA GLU A 60 6.76 30.37 -0.79
C GLU A 60 5.42 30.95 -0.31
N ARG A 61 4.38 30.91 -1.16
CA ARG A 61 3.05 31.44 -0.80
C ARG A 61 2.40 30.63 0.31
N LEU A 62 2.55 29.32 0.29
CA LEU A 62 2.04 28.42 1.33
C LEU A 62 2.81 28.62 2.66
N GLU A 63 4.13 28.78 2.60
CA GLU A 63 4.96 29.11 3.75
C GLU A 63 4.54 30.43 4.41
N GLN A 64 4.24 31.47 3.62
CA GLN A 64 3.72 32.75 4.12
C GLN A 64 2.38 32.63 4.85
N LEU A 65 1.59 31.59 4.54
CA LEU A 65 0.34 31.27 5.23
C LEU A 65 0.55 30.43 6.50
N GLY A 66 1.81 30.12 6.85
CA GLY A 66 2.16 29.30 8.00
C GLY A 66 1.98 27.80 7.78
N SER A 67 1.84 27.34 6.52
CA SER A 67 1.76 25.91 6.20
C SER A 67 3.14 25.26 6.00
N ALA A 68 4.22 25.95 6.35
CA ALA A 68 5.57 25.41 6.33
C ALA A 68 5.66 24.17 7.22
N ARG A 69 5.92 22.99 6.61
CA ARG A 69 6.23 21.77 7.36
C ARG A 69 7.75 21.69 7.56
N LYS A 70 8.19 21.35 8.77
CA LYS A 70 9.57 20.87 8.96
C LYS A 70 9.73 19.60 8.15
N THR A 71 10.54 19.62 7.10
CA THR A 71 10.86 18.43 6.32
C THR A 71 11.55 17.42 7.22
N SER A 72 10.86 16.33 7.55
CA SER A 72 11.50 15.17 8.14
C SER A 72 11.92 14.26 6.99
N ASP A 73 13.21 14.29 6.64
CA ASP A 73 13.80 13.54 5.51
C ASP A 73 13.81 12.01 5.70
N ARG A 74 13.07 11.48 6.69
CA ARG A 74 13.03 10.06 7.05
C ARG A 74 11.80 9.34 6.51
N PHE A 75 10.71 10.05 6.22
CA PHE A 75 9.47 9.43 5.77
C PHE A 75 9.37 9.43 4.25
N LEU A 76 9.19 8.25 3.68
CA LEU A 76 8.71 8.04 2.33
C LEU A 76 7.34 8.71 2.16
N TYR A 77 7.09 9.30 1.00
CA TYR A 77 5.78 9.85 0.63
C TYR A 77 5.29 11.03 1.51
N SER A 78 6.19 11.75 2.17
CA SER A 78 5.81 13.04 2.77
C SER A 78 5.27 13.96 1.68
N ALA A 79 4.02 14.40 1.79
CA ALA A 79 3.40 15.36 0.88
C ALA A 79 4.04 16.75 1.07
N THR A 80 5.23 16.93 0.50
CA THR A 80 6.02 18.16 0.54
C THR A 80 5.84 19.01 -0.70
N ASN A 81 5.34 18.42 -1.78
CA ASN A 81 5.11 19.13 -3.04
C ASN A 81 3.73 19.79 -3.00
N PRO A 82 3.63 21.10 -3.24
CA PRO A 82 2.35 21.83 -3.21
C PRO A 82 1.48 21.58 -4.45
N ILE A 83 2.05 21.03 -5.53
CA ILE A 83 1.34 20.67 -6.76
C ILE A 83 1.55 19.18 -7.01
N CYS A 84 0.46 18.47 -7.26
CA CYS A 84 0.45 17.07 -7.71
C CYS A 84 0.14 17.05 -9.21
N GLU A 85 0.92 16.29 -9.98
CA GLU A 85 0.70 16.05 -11.42
C GLU A 85 0.42 14.57 -11.62
N GLU A 86 -0.74 14.26 -12.19
CA GLU A 86 -1.11 12.91 -12.64
C GLU A 86 -0.92 12.85 -14.16
N CYS A 87 -0.16 11.87 -14.63
CA CYS A 87 0.16 11.70 -16.05
C CYS A 87 -0.70 10.60 -16.65
N PHE A 88 -1.41 10.91 -17.73
CA PHE A 88 -2.18 9.95 -18.51
C PHE A 88 -1.63 9.84 -19.93
N ARG A 89 -1.49 8.62 -20.41
CA ARG A 89 -1.16 8.33 -21.80
C ARG A 89 -2.10 7.26 -22.33
N GLU A 90 -2.76 7.55 -23.45
CA GLU A 90 -3.50 6.52 -24.17
C GLU A 90 -2.52 5.56 -24.83
N CYS A 91 -2.51 4.31 -24.38
CA CYS A 91 -1.56 3.31 -24.83
C CYS A 91 -2.19 2.21 -25.72
N ARG A 92 -3.51 2.28 -25.98
CA ARG A 92 -4.29 1.27 -26.74
C ARG A 92 -3.95 -0.18 -26.34
N PHE A 93 -3.73 -0.39 -25.04
CA PHE A 93 -3.44 -1.70 -24.49
C PHE A 93 -4.70 -2.57 -24.52
N SER A 94 -4.54 -3.83 -24.94
CA SER A 94 -5.58 -4.84 -24.84
C SER A 94 -4.96 -6.15 -24.38
N ILE A 95 -5.72 -6.91 -23.61
CA ILE A 95 -5.32 -8.22 -23.10
C ILE A 95 -6.49 -9.18 -23.23
N ASN A 96 -6.21 -10.44 -23.52
CA ASN A 96 -7.22 -11.48 -23.58
C ASN A 96 -7.70 -11.82 -22.16
N GLU A 97 -9.01 -11.97 -21.98
CA GLU A 97 -9.63 -12.36 -20.71
C GLU A 97 -9.07 -13.69 -20.18
N SER A 98 -8.91 -14.71 -21.03
CA SER A 98 -8.34 -16.00 -20.61
C SER A 98 -6.89 -15.88 -20.14
N LEU A 99 -6.14 -14.90 -20.66
CA LEU A 99 -4.75 -14.67 -20.27
C LEU A 99 -4.66 -14.01 -18.90
N ILE A 100 -5.54 -13.06 -18.57
CA ILE A 100 -5.57 -12.43 -17.24
C ILE A 100 -6.20 -13.35 -16.19
N ASP A 101 -7.23 -14.13 -16.57
CA ASP A 101 -7.88 -15.10 -15.68
C ASP A 101 -6.95 -16.24 -15.26
N GLU A 102 -5.93 -16.56 -16.06
CA GLU A 102 -4.88 -17.53 -15.70
C GLU A 102 -4.27 -17.24 -14.32
N ILE A 103 -4.16 -15.96 -13.94
CA ILE A 103 -3.63 -15.54 -12.64
C ILE A 103 -4.56 -15.97 -11.51
N ALA A 104 -5.85 -15.72 -11.63
CA ALA A 104 -6.84 -16.07 -10.62
C ALA A 104 -7.01 -17.60 -10.50
N ILE A 105 -6.67 -18.36 -11.54
CA ILE A 105 -6.71 -19.82 -11.58
C ILE A 105 -5.44 -20.42 -10.99
N GLU A 106 -4.27 -20.07 -11.53
CA GLU A 106 -3.01 -20.71 -11.17
C GLU A 106 -2.47 -20.21 -9.83
N ALA A 107 -2.61 -18.91 -9.53
CA ALA A 107 -2.23 -18.35 -8.23
C ALA A 107 -3.34 -18.43 -7.18
N ALA A 108 -4.41 -19.20 -7.42
CA ALA A 108 -5.49 -19.41 -6.45
C ALA A 108 -4.99 -19.78 -5.04
N PRO A 109 -4.00 -20.68 -4.86
CA PRO A 109 -3.45 -20.96 -3.54
C PRO A 109 -2.89 -19.71 -2.84
N TRP A 110 -2.16 -18.86 -3.56
CA TRP A 110 -1.56 -17.64 -3.02
C TRP A 110 -2.60 -16.58 -2.67
N ILE A 111 -3.64 -16.46 -3.51
CA ILE A 111 -4.78 -15.57 -3.26
C ILE A 111 -5.56 -16.05 -2.02
N ASP A 112 -5.75 -17.35 -1.86
CA ASP A 112 -6.37 -17.93 -0.67
C ASP A 112 -5.54 -17.67 0.58
N PHE A 113 -4.21 -17.83 0.50
CA PHE A 113 -3.32 -17.48 1.61
C PHE A 113 -3.43 -15.99 2.00
N TRP A 114 -3.52 -15.09 1.02
CA TRP A 114 -3.80 -13.67 1.28
C TRP A 114 -5.13 -13.48 2.02
N ARG A 115 -6.21 -14.11 1.54
CA ARG A 115 -7.53 -14.01 2.17
C ARG A 115 -7.52 -14.52 3.61
N ASP A 116 -6.90 -15.68 3.84
CA ASP A 116 -6.76 -16.28 5.17
C ASP A 116 -5.95 -15.39 6.11
N ASN A 117 -4.85 -14.83 5.61
CA ASN A 117 -4.04 -13.91 6.38
C ASN A 117 -4.83 -12.66 6.80
N TYR A 118 -5.59 -12.05 5.89
CA TYR A 118 -6.40 -10.86 6.20
C TYR A 118 -7.51 -11.17 7.21
N ALA A 119 -8.17 -12.32 7.07
CA ALA A 119 -9.15 -12.79 8.04
C ALA A 119 -8.52 -13.03 9.42
N PHE A 120 -7.36 -13.69 9.48
CA PHE A 120 -6.60 -13.92 10.71
C PHE A 120 -6.19 -12.61 11.40
N VAL A 121 -5.60 -11.68 10.65
CA VAL A 121 -5.18 -10.37 11.19
C VAL A 121 -6.36 -9.64 11.77
N ALA A 122 -7.47 -9.61 11.05
CA ALA A 122 -8.64 -8.90 11.50
C ALA A 122 -9.33 -9.59 12.70
N SER A 123 -9.27 -10.92 12.83
CA SER A 123 -9.63 -11.64 14.07
C SER A 123 -8.78 -11.18 15.27
N ARG A 124 -7.47 -11.00 15.10
CA ARG A 124 -6.58 -10.48 16.16
C ARG A 124 -6.93 -9.04 16.54
N VAL A 125 -7.21 -8.19 15.56
CA VAL A 125 -7.67 -6.80 15.80
C VAL A 125 -8.99 -6.80 16.58
N ALA A 126 -9.97 -7.59 16.17
CA ALA A 126 -11.26 -7.71 16.87
C ALA A 126 -11.07 -8.15 18.32
N THR A 127 -10.20 -9.15 18.56
CA THR A 127 -9.86 -9.63 19.90
C THR A 127 -9.26 -8.52 20.77
N GLY A 128 -8.31 -7.74 20.24
CA GLY A 128 -7.71 -6.61 20.96
C GLY A 128 -8.72 -5.51 21.31
N LEU A 129 -9.60 -5.17 20.36
CA LEU A 129 -10.65 -4.17 20.58
C LEU A 129 -11.70 -4.62 21.59
N ARG A 130 -12.07 -5.92 21.57
CA ARG A 130 -13.04 -6.49 22.49
C ARG A 130 -12.59 -6.39 23.94
N GLN A 131 -11.29 -6.58 24.20
CA GLN A 131 -10.73 -6.40 25.55
C GLN A 131 -10.92 -4.97 26.09
N VAL A 132 -10.92 -3.95 25.23
CA VAL A 132 -11.20 -2.57 25.63
C VAL A 132 -12.70 -2.40 25.89
N LEU A 133 -13.54 -2.91 24.99
CA LEU A 133 -15.00 -2.80 25.09
C LEU A 133 -15.56 -3.52 26.33
N ASP A 134 -15.06 -4.72 26.65
CA ASP A 134 -15.47 -5.51 27.81
C ASP A 134 -15.15 -4.79 29.13
N LYS A 135 -14.05 -4.01 29.19
CA LYS A 135 -13.71 -3.19 30.38
C LYS A 135 -14.62 -1.98 30.57
N MET A 136 -15.26 -1.49 29.50
CA MET A 136 -16.21 -0.37 29.56
C MET A 136 -17.63 -0.82 29.88
N SER A 137 -17.98 -2.04 29.49
CA SER A 137 -19.35 -2.53 29.50
C SER A 137 -19.79 -2.92 30.91
N ILE A 138 -20.78 -2.20 31.47
CA ILE A 138 -21.34 -2.48 32.81
C ILE A 138 -22.07 -3.83 32.84
N LYS A 139 -22.61 -4.25 31.68
CA LYS A 139 -23.21 -5.58 31.47
C LYS A 139 -22.50 -6.25 30.30
N LYS A 140 -22.31 -7.57 30.36
CA LYS A 140 -21.78 -8.35 29.25
C LYS A 140 -22.59 -8.05 27.98
N ASN A 141 -21.91 -7.78 26.86
CA ASN A 141 -22.49 -7.45 25.55
C ASN A 141 -23.29 -6.13 25.48
N SER A 142 -23.10 -5.18 26.40
CA SER A 142 -23.71 -3.84 26.26
C SER A 142 -22.99 -2.98 25.22
N ALA A 143 -23.74 -2.29 24.36
CA ALA A 143 -23.17 -1.31 23.45
C ALA A 143 -22.72 -0.04 24.21
N VAL A 144 -21.70 0.66 23.70
CA VAL A 144 -21.19 1.91 24.27
C VAL A 144 -21.17 3.02 23.20
N PRO A 145 -21.35 4.31 23.56
CA PRO A 145 -21.26 5.40 22.59
C PRO A 145 -19.89 5.45 21.90
N LEU A 146 -19.87 5.70 20.58
CA LEU A 146 -18.62 5.78 19.79
C LEU A 146 -17.57 6.74 20.39
N PRO A 147 -17.90 7.99 20.76
CA PRO A 147 -16.90 8.90 21.33
C PRO A 147 -16.30 8.38 22.65
N ALA A 148 -17.08 7.65 23.46
CA ALA A 148 -16.59 7.08 24.70
C ALA A 148 -15.62 5.91 24.42
N PHE A 149 -15.93 5.07 23.43
CA PHE A 149 -15.06 3.97 23.02
C PHE A 149 -13.72 4.48 22.48
N LEU A 150 -13.73 5.47 21.58
CA LEU A 150 -12.50 6.06 21.05
C LEU A 150 -11.60 6.61 22.16
N ARG A 151 -12.18 7.31 23.14
CA ARG A 151 -11.43 7.83 24.31
C ARG A 151 -10.87 6.71 25.19
N ALA A 152 -11.60 5.62 25.38
CA ALA A 152 -11.12 4.47 26.15
C ALA A 152 -9.95 3.78 25.44
N CYS A 153 -10.01 3.64 24.11
CA CYS A 153 -8.92 3.13 23.30
C CYS A 153 -7.68 4.03 23.40
N GLU A 154 -7.81 5.36 23.32
CA GLU A 154 -6.70 6.29 23.57
C GLU A 154 -6.09 6.12 24.97
N THR A 155 -6.93 5.99 26.00
CA THR A 155 -6.49 5.78 27.39
C THR A 155 -5.75 4.45 27.57
N ALA A 156 -6.08 3.44 26.75
CA ALA A 156 -5.42 2.15 26.71
C ALA A 156 -4.16 2.12 25.81
N ASN A 157 -3.65 3.28 25.37
CA ASN A 157 -2.55 3.41 24.41
C ASN A 157 -2.81 2.74 23.05
N LEU A 158 -4.08 2.69 22.64
CA LEU A 158 -4.54 2.16 21.35
C LEU A 158 -5.33 3.23 20.58
N PRO A 159 -4.72 4.36 20.18
CA PRO A 159 -5.45 5.42 19.47
C PRO A 159 -5.91 4.92 18.09
N LEU A 160 -7.22 4.71 17.91
CA LEU A 160 -7.78 4.15 16.67
C LEU A 160 -7.77 5.14 15.50
N THR A 161 -7.76 6.44 15.78
CA THR A 161 -7.57 7.51 14.79
C THR A 161 -6.10 7.76 14.46
N GLY A 162 -5.18 7.09 15.18
CA GLY A 162 -3.74 7.08 14.97
C GLY A 162 -3.22 5.67 14.66
N PRO A 163 -2.03 5.28 15.16
CA PRO A 163 -1.39 4.01 14.78
C PRO A 163 -1.97 2.76 15.46
N GLY A 164 -2.97 2.88 16.35
CA GLY A 164 -3.42 1.77 17.20
C GLY A 164 -3.87 0.53 16.42
N LEU A 165 -4.74 0.72 15.41
CA LEU A 165 -5.20 -0.39 14.55
C LEU A 165 -4.06 -1.00 13.73
N VAL A 166 -3.16 -0.16 13.19
CA VAL A 166 -1.99 -0.60 12.43
C VAL A 166 -1.04 -1.42 13.30
N GLY A 167 -0.84 -1.02 14.57
CA GLY A 167 0.00 -1.75 15.52
C GLY A 167 -0.51 -3.16 15.78
N LEU A 168 -1.82 -3.32 16.04
CA LEU A 168 -2.43 -4.64 16.21
C LEU A 168 -2.30 -5.49 14.95
N ALA A 169 -2.57 -4.91 13.78
CA ALA A 169 -2.45 -5.61 12.52
C ALA A 169 -1.00 -6.06 12.27
N HIS A 170 -0.05 -5.16 12.45
CA HIS A 170 1.38 -5.42 12.28
C HIS A 170 1.83 -6.61 13.14
N SER A 171 1.49 -6.65 14.42
CA SER A 171 1.83 -7.77 15.30
C SER A 171 1.29 -9.10 14.79
N ALA A 172 0.04 -9.12 14.31
CA ALA A 172 -0.55 -10.33 13.72
C ALA A 172 0.15 -10.75 12.42
N PHE A 173 0.56 -9.79 11.57
CA PHE A 173 1.37 -10.09 10.38
C PHE A 173 2.73 -10.71 10.73
N GLN A 174 3.37 -10.32 11.84
CA GLN A 174 4.62 -10.95 12.27
C GLN A 174 4.44 -12.42 12.66
N GLU A 175 3.30 -12.79 13.27
CA GLU A 175 2.95 -14.19 13.53
C GLU A 175 2.92 -14.99 12.22
N VAL A 176 2.20 -14.46 11.22
CA VAL A 176 2.09 -15.11 9.90
C VAL A 176 3.44 -15.20 9.19
N LYS A 177 4.22 -14.12 9.17
CA LYS A 177 5.57 -14.11 8.57
C LYS A 177 6.48 -15.15 9.21
N THR A 178 6.43 -15.29 10.53
CA THR A 178 7.24 -16.26 11.26
C THR A 178 6.87 -17.69 10.86
N ALA A 179 5.57 -18.01 10.88
CA ALA A 179 5.08 -19.33 10.51
C ALA A 179 5.32 -19.66 9.03
N PHE A 180 5.17 -18.69 8.12
CA PHE A 180 5.49 -18.86 6.71
C PHE A 180 6.99 -19.16 6.50
N ARG A 181 7.88 -18.39 7.13
CA ARG A 181 9.33 -18.62 7.04
C ARG A 181 9.71 -20.01 7.56
N GLU A 182 9.09 -20.47 8.65
CA GLU A 182 9.29 -21.83 9.15
C GLU A 182 8.91 -22.89 8.11
N ARG A 183 7.74 -22.74 7.48
CA ARG A 183 7.28 -23.63 6.40
C ARG A 183 8.27 -23.68 5.25
N MET A 184 8.87 -22.53 4.90
CA MET A 184 9.80 -22.43 3.77
C MET A 184 11.20 -22.98 4.00
N LYS A 185 11.61 -23.25 5.25
CA LYS A 185 12.96 -23.75 5.55
C LYS A 185 13.32 -25.03 4.80
N ALA A 186 12.36 -25.93 4.59
CA ALA A 186 12.57 -27.18 3.86
C ALA A 186 12.89 -26.99 2.37
N HIS A 187 12.77 -25.76 1.85
CA HIS A 187 13.01 -25.42 0.45
C HIS A 187 14.07 -24.32 0.28
N ALA A 188 14.73 -23.91 1.36
CA ALA A 188 15.69 -22.81 1.37
C ALA A 188 16.86 -23.01 0.38
N ASP A 189 17.28 -24.25 0.15
CA ASP A 189 18.42 -24.58 -0.73
C ASP A 189 18.07 -24.62 -2.22
N LYS A 190 16.77 -24.50 -2.58
CA LYS A 190 16.34 -24.54 -3.98
C LYS A 190 16.39 -23.13 -4.59
N PRO A 191 16.72 -22.96 -5.88
CA PRO A 191 16.59 -21.67 -6.56
C PRO A 191 15.12 -21.27 -6.79
N GLU A 192 14.25 -22.26 -6.98
CA GLU A 192 12.81 -22.11 -7.22
C GLU A 192 12.04 -23.25 -6.55
N HIS A 193 10.82 -22.96 -6.10
CA HIS A 193 9.89 -23.92 -5.50
C HIS A 193 8.48 -23.73 -6.07
N GLU A 194 7.87 -24.83 -6.52
CA GLU A 194 6.45 -24.87 -6.89
C GLU A 194 5.62 -24.79 -5.62
N PHE A 195 4.87 -23.71 -5.48
CA PHE A 195 4.05 -23.43 -4.33
C PHE A 195 2.69 -24.08 -4.49
N THR A 196 2.34 -24.93 -3.52
CA THR A 196 1.11 -25.72 -3.57
C THR A 196 0.05 -25.18 -2.60
N SER A 197 -1.18 -25.67 -2.70
CA SER A 197 -2.22 -25.39 -1.70
C SER A 197 -1.80 -25.75 -0.28
N ASP A 198 -1.06 -26.83 -0.08
CA ASP A 198 -0.58 -27.25 1.24
C ASP A 198 0.45 -26.27 1.82
N ASP A 199 1.22 -25.61 0.96
CA ASP A 199 2.17 -24.58 1.41
C ASP A 199 1.47 -23.26 1.77
N CYS A 200 0.36 -22.95 1.10
CA CYS A 200 -0.46 -21.76 1.35
C CYS A 200 -1.41 -21.89 2.54
N HIS A 201 -2.00 -23.08 2.73
CA HIS A 201 -3.07 -23.29 3.71
C HIS A 201 -2.59 -23.49 5.14
N PHE A 202 -1.27 -23.42 5.41
CA PHE A 202 -0.72 -23.62 6.76
C PHE A 202 -1.38 -22.73 7.82
N LEU A 203 -1.88 -21.53 7.47
CA LEU A 203 -2.60 -20.68 8.41
C LEU A 203 -3.86 -21.35 8.96
N ARG A 204 -4.61 -22.03 8.08
CA ARG A 204 -5.83 -22.76 8.44
C ARG A 204 -5.53 -23.92 9.38
N ASP A 205 -4.37 -24.54 9.21
CA ASP A 205 -3.95 -25.70 10.00
C ASP A 205 -3.30 -25.28 11.34
N THR A 206 -2.67 -24.10 11.37
CA THR A 206 -1.86 -23.65 12.52
C THR A 206 -2.67 -22.78 13.49
N PHE A 207 -3.62 -21.99 12.99
CA PHE A 207 -4.30 -20.96 13.77
C PHE A 207 -5.82 -21.13 13.73
N GLN A 208 -6.46 -20.91 14.88
CA GLN A 208 -7.90 -20.71 14.94
C GLN A 208 -8.23 -19.23 14.83
N TYR A 209 -9.07 -18.89 13.85
CA TYR A 209 -9.55 -17.53 13.63
C TYR A 209 -10.92 -17.56 12.97
N GLU A 210 -11.73 -16.54 13.26
CA GLU A 210 -12.98 -16.32 12.55
C GLU A 210 -12.70 -15.92 11.10
N ARG A 211 -13.49 -16.46 10.17
CA ARG A 211 -13.39 -16.09 8.76
C ARG A 211 -14.25 -14.87 8.50
N PHE A 212 -13.64 -13.90 7.85
CA PHE A 212 -14.30 -12.67 7.44
C PHE A 212 -13.90 -12.43 6.01
N ASP A 213 -14.86 -12.19 5.13
CA ASP A 213 -14.62 -12.16 3.69
C ASP A 213 -14.52 -10.73 3.15
N GLU A 214 -15.05 -9.73 3.86
CA GLU A 214 -15.04 -8.33 3.44
C GLU A 214 -13.61 -7.83 3.19
N TYR A 215 -13.38 -7.27 2.00
CA TYR A 215 -12.09 -6.74 1.55
C TYR A 215 -10.93 -7.75 1.58
N THR A 216 -11.21 -9.06 1.67
CA THR A 216 -10.14 -10.07 1.69
C THR A 216 -9.59 -10.39 0.32
N TYR A 217 -10.32 -10.12 -0.76
CA TYR A 217 -9.79 -10.29 -2.11
C TYR A 217 -8.77 -9.19 -2.40
N PRO A 218 -7.59 -9.48 -2.96
CA PRO A 218 -6.57 -8.45 -3.14
C PRO A 218 -6.80 -7.62 -4.40
N SER A 219 -6.30 -6.39 -4.36
CA SER A 219 -5.81 -5.72 -5.55
C SER A 219 -4.38 -6.20 -5.84
N ALA A 220 -4.14 -6.72 -7.05
CA ALA A 220 -2.85 -7.29 -7.44
C ALA A 220 -2.14 -6.39 -8.44
N ASP A 221 -0.85 -6.15 -8.19
CA ASP A 221 0.08 -5.55 -9.12
C ASP A 221 0.73 -6.64 -9.95
N LEU A 222 0.57 -6.55 -11.28
CA LEU A 222 0.90 -7.62 -12.20
C LEU A 222 1.86 -7.14 -13.29
N GLN A 223 2.84 -7.97 -13.60
CA GLN A 223 3.74 -7.77 -14.74
C GLN A 223 3.76 -9.04 -15.59
N LEU A 224 3.94 -8.87 -16.90
CA LEU A 224 4.04 -9.98 -17.84
C LEU A 224 5.49 -10.07 -18.37
N SER A 225 6.17 -11.17 -18.06
CA SER A 225 7.51 -11.48 -18.55
C SER A 225 7.41 -12.26 -19.86
N ALA A 226 7.79 -11.61 -20.95
CA ALA A 226 7.81 -12.22 -22.28
C ALA A 226 8.73 -11.42 -23.21
N ARG A 227 9.40 -12.10 -24.13
CA ARG A 227 10.32 -11.44 -25.08
C ARG A 227 9.58 -10.59 -26.12
N SER A 228 8.36 -10.99 -26.47
CA SER A 228 7.51 -10.37 -27.48
C SER A 228 6.06 -10.82 -27.35
N ILE A 229 5.14 -10.16 -28.06
CA ILE A 229 3.73 -10.58 -28.16
C ILE A 229 3.61 -11.98 -28.79
N GLN A 230 4.49 -12.33 -29.74
CA GLN A 230 4.50 -13.67 -30.34
C GLN A 230 4.88 -14.75 -29.31
N ALA A 231 5.80 -14.45 -28.39
CA ALA A 231 6.14 -15.36 -27.30
C ALA A 231 4.91 -15.60 -26.40
N VAL A 232 4.17 -14.53 -26.08
CA VAL A 232 2.89 -14.65 -25.35
C VAL A 232 1.91 -15.56 -26.10
N ALA A 233 1.71 -15.33 -27.40
CA ALA A 233 0.81 -16.13 -28.24
C ALA A 233 1.22 -17.61 -28.34
N ASN A 234 2.51 -17.92 -28.21
CA ASN A 234 3.04 -19.28 -28.21
C ASN A 234 3.01 -19.96 -26.84
N GLY A 235 2.63 -19.25 -25.77
CA GLY A 235 2.69 -19.77 -24.40
C GLY A 235 4.02 -19.55 -23.68
N ASP A 236 4.98 -18.87 -24.31
CA ASP A 236 6.34 -18.62 -23.80
C ASP A 236 6.39 -17.33 -22.96
N TYR A 237 5.71 -17.35 -21.81
CA TYR A 237 5.64 -16.21 -20.90
C TYR A 237 5.49 -16.66 -19.44
N GLN A 238 5.67 -15.72 -18.53
CA GLN A 238 5.36 -15.88 -17.11
C GLN A 238 4.65 -14.64 -16.59
N TRP A 239 3.67 -14.86 -15.72
CA TRP A 239 3.10 -13.80 -14.91
C TRP A 239 3.97 -13.55 -13.68
N ILE A 240 4.09 -12.29 -13.29
CA ILE A 240 4.73 -11.89 -12.05
C ILE A 240 3.71 -11.09 -11.26
N LEU A 241 3.29 -11.68 -10.15
CA LEU A 241 2.51 -11.02 -9.14
C LEU A 241 3.50 -10.25 -8.26
N ALA A 242 3.61 -8.95 -8.50
CA ALA A 242 4.64 -8.10 -7.91
C ALA A 242 4.29 -7.75 -6.46
N GLU A 243 3.07 -7.28 -6.22
CA GLU A 243 2.57 -6.94 -4.90
C GLU A 243 1.06 -7.25 -4.80
N LEU A 244 0.60 -7.62 -3.60
CA LEU A 244 -0.80 -7.63 -3.23
C LEU A 244 -1.09 -6.49 -2.27
N HIS A 245 -2.25 -5.87 -2.48
CA HIS A 245 -2.78 -4.75 -1.74
C HIS A 245 -4.23 -5.02 -1.37
N PRO A 246 -4.77 -4.38 -0.33
CA PRO A 246 -6.20 -4.39 -0.12
C PRO A 246 -6.96 -3.69 -1.26
N PRO A 247 -8.25 -4.04 -1.53
CA PRO A 247 -9.03 -3.44 -2.62
C PRO A 247 -9.07 -1.91 -2.64
N PRO A 248 -9.19 -1.19 -1.49
CA PRO A 248 -9.19 0.27 -1.51
C PRO A 248 -7.92 0.91 -2.07
N ALA A 249 -6.82 0.18 -2.25
CA ALA A 249 -5.61 0.70 -2.91
C ALA A 249 -5.85 1.11 -4.37
N LEU A 250 -6.81 0.47 -5.06
CA LEU A 250 -7.24 0.88 -6.40
C LEU A 250 -7.96 2.23 -6.43
N LEU A 251 -8.37 2.74 -5.27
CA LEU A 251 -9.12 3.99 -5.16
C LEU A 251 -8.23 5.21 -4.94
N HIS A 252 -6.91 5.06 -4.98
CA HIS A 252 -6.02 6.21 -5.03
C HIS A 252 -6.35 7.07 -6.26
N HIS A 253 -6.25 8.39 -6.09
CA HIS A 253 -6.68 9.37 -7.08
C HIS A 253 -6.16 9.07 -8.49
N GLY A 254 -4.85 8.86 -8.67
CA GLY A 254 -4.26 8.58 -9.98
C GLY A 254 -4.88 7.38 -10.72
N PHE A 255 -5.26 6.31 -10.01
CA PHE A 255 -5.93 5.15 -10.60
C PHE A 255 -7.42 5.39 -10.84
N TYR A 256 -8.12 5.95 -9.85
CA TYR A 256 -9.57 6.15 -9.94
C TYR A 256 -9.95 7.23 -10.96
N TRP A 257 -9.21 8.33 -11.00
CA TRP A 257 -9.42 9.43 -11.95
C TRP A 257 -9.32 8.93 -13.39
N SER A 258 -8.26 8.17 -13.69
CA SER A 258 -7.97 7.64 -15.03
C SER A 258 -8.79 6.40 -15.41
N CYS A 259 -9.56 5.83 -14.48
CA CYS A 259 -10.42 4.68 -14.76
C CYS A 259 -11.53 5.06 -15.76
N PRO A 260 -11.60 4.41 -16.94
CA PRO A 260 -12.57 4.73 -17.97
C PRO A 260 -13.98 4.21 -17.65
N ASP A 261 -14.10 3.16 -16.83
CA ASP A 261 -15.37 2.57 -16.44
C ASP A 261 -15.49 2.48 -14.90
N LYS A 262 -15.91 3.60 -14.31
CA LYS A 262 -16.11 3.70 -12.86
C LYS A 262 -17.26 2.84 -12.35
N ALA A 263 -18.25 2.53 -13.20
CA ALA A 263 -19.38 1.69 -12.83
C ALA A 263 -18.95 0.23 -12.68
N ALA A 264 -18.21 -0.31 -13.66
CA ALA A 264 -17.65 -1.66 -13.55
C ALA A 264 -16.69 -1.80 -12.36
N LEU A 265 -15.86 -0.78 -12.10
CA LEU A 265 -15.00 -0.74 -10.92
C LEU A 265 -15.81 -0.75 -9.61
N SER A 266 -16.89 0.03 -9.54
CA SER A 266 -17.80 0.07 -8.39
C SER A 266 -18.45 -1.29 -8.13
N ASP A 267 -18.96 -1.95 -9.17
CA ASP A 267 -19.58 -3.27 -9.08
C ASP A 267 -18.57 -4.33 -8.63
N ALA A 268 -17.35 -4.30 -9.18
CA ALA A 268 -16.27 -5.20 -8.81
C ALA A 268 -15.86 -5.02 -7.34
N LEU A 269 -15.67 -3.78 -6.88
CA LEU A 269 -15.37 -3.49 -5.49
C LEU A 269 -16.50 -3.93 -4.56
N THR A 270 -17.75 -3.68 -4.93
CA THR A 270 -18.93 -4.06 -4.14
C THR A 270 -18.98 -5.57 -3.91
N LYS A 271 -18.60 -6.40 -4.89
CA LYS A 271 -18.49 -7.85 -4.72
C LYS A 271 -17.51 -8.25 -3.61
N THR A 272 -16.43 -7.50 -3.41
CA THR A 272 -15.46 -7.77 -2.34
C THR A 272 -15.99 -7.41 -0.94
N LEU A 273 -17.11 -6.70 -0.84
CA LEU A 273 -17.71 -6.28 0.42
C LEU A 273 -18.67 -7.32 1.01
N PHE A 274 -19.09 -8.33 0.24
CA PHE A 274 -20.07 -9.34 0.68
C PHE A 274 -21.33 -8.73 1.31
N GLY A 275 -21.80 -7.60 0.74
CA GLY A 275 -23.00 -6.90 1.20
C GLY A 275 -22.84 -6.13 2.52
N ARG A 276 -21.62 -6.00 3.05
CA ARG A 276 -21.35 -5.39 4.35
C ARG A 276 -20.77 -3.98 4.19
N PRO A 277 -21.38 -2.96 4.82
CA PRO A 277 -20.86 -1.61 4.74
C PRO A 277 -19.59 -1.42 5.57
N SER A 278 -18.86 -0.36 5.25
CA SER A 278 -17.68 0.15 5.93
C SER A 278 -17.93 1.58 6.43
N PHE A 279 -17.03 2.09 7.27
CA PHE A 279 -17.17 3.44 7.80
C PHE A 279 -15.84 4.16 8.01
N HIS A 280 -15.88 5.48 7.89
CA HIS A 280 -14.80 6.38 8.28
C HIS A 280 -15.13 7.07 9.60
N PHE A 281 -14.22 7.01 10.57
CA PHE A 281 -14.44 7.58 11.92
C PHE A 281 -13.39 8.63 12.33
N GLY A 282 -12.72 9.24 11.34
CA GLY A 282 -11.76 10.32 11.58
C GLY A 282 -10.29 9.89 11.58
N PHE A 283 -9.97 8.71 11.04
CA PHE A 283 -8.60 8.29 10.74
C PHE A 283 -7.99 9.16 9.63
N PHE A 284 -6.79 9.70 9.85
CA PHE A 284 -6.17 10.65 8.91
C PHE A 284 -5.36 9.94 7.82
N ALA A 285 -5.99 9.60 6.69
CA ALA A 285 -5.26 9.10 5.51
C ALA A 285 -4.22 10.10 4.96
N ALA A 286 -4.35 11.40 5.26
CA ALA A 286 -3.43 12.46 4.82
C ALA A 286 -1.99 12.26 5.30
N ASP A 287 -1.78 11.52 6.40
CA ASP A 287 -0.45 11.21 6.91
C ASP A 287 0.18 9.99 6.22
N PHE A 288 -0.53 9.34 5.30
CA PHE A 288 -0.19 8.02 4.75
C PHE A 288 -0.11 7.98 3.21
N THR A 289 -0.64 8.97 2.48
CA THR A 289 -0.70 8.93 1.01
C THR A 289 0.03 10.11 0.36
N ALA A 290 1.04 9.85 -0.48
CA ALA A 290 1.64 10.88 -1.35
C ALA A 290 0.76 11.25 -2.57
N THR A 291 -0.26 10.45 -2.89
CA THR A 291 -1.24 10.70 -3.95
C THR A 291 -2.60 10.94 -3.31
N THR A 292 -2.74 12.17 -2.79
CA THR A 292 -3.39 12.58 -1.53
C THR A 292 -4.87 12.25 -1.31
N THR A 293 -5.56 11.58 -2.24
CA THR A 293 -7.00 11.28 -2.12
C THR A 293 -7.34 9.83 -2.43
N VAL A 294 -8.27 9.30 -1.64
CA VAL A 294 -8.85 7.97 -1.80
C VAL A 294 -10.35 8.06 -2.01
N HIS A 295 -10.83 7.53 -3.12
CA HIS A 295 -12.23 7.64 -3.58
C HIS A 295 -13.17 6.61 -2.94
N LEU A 296 -13.00 6.31 -1.64
CA LEU A 296 -13.78 5.29 -0.90
C LEU A 296 -15.29 5.60 -0.85
N PHE A 297 -15.66 6.87 -0.88
CA PHE A 297 -17.06 7.31 -0.84
C PHE A 297 -17.66 7.48 -2.25
N ASP A 298 -16.82 7.59 -3.28
CA ASP A 298 -17.26 7.78 -4.66
C ASP A 298 -17.41 6.44 -5.39
N ALA A 299 -16.58 5.45 -5.05
CA ALA A 299 -16.59 4.15 -5.70
C ALA A 299 -17.77 3.27 -5.25
N PRO A 300 -17.91 2.82 -3.98
CA PRO A 300 -19.12 2.13 -3.50
C PRO A 300 -19.99 3.02 -2.58
N PRO A 301 -20.72 4.04 -3.09
CA PRO A 301 -21.41 5.04 -2.27
C PRO A 301 -22.51 4.45 -1.35
N GLY A 302 -23.08 3.29 -1.68
CA GLY A 302 -24.07 2.59 -0.86
C GLY A 302 -23.49 1.84 0.35
N PHE A 303 -22.17 1.64 0.39
CA PHE A 303 -21.48 0.81 1.39
C PHE A 303 -20.48 1.60 2.23
N SER A 304 -20.43 2.93 2.11
CA SER A 304 -19.49 3.77 2.85
C SER A 304 -20.22 4.77 3.73
N ASN A 305 -20.02 4.67 5.06
CA ASN A 305 -20.60 5.57 6.05
C ASN A 305 -19.58 6.57 6.58
N PHE A 306 -19.89 7.86 6.54
CA PHE A 306 -19.07 8.90 7.16
C PHE A 306 -19.54 9.11 8.60
N VAL A 307 -18.76 8.65 9.59
CA VAL A 307 -19.11 8.65 11.02
C VAL A 307 -18.04 9.35 11.85
N ALA A 308 -17.71 10.58 11.46
CA ALA A 308 -16.61 11.34 12.04
C ALA A 308 -17.04 12.78 12.40
N PRO A 309 -16.35 13.46 13.33
CA PRO A 309 -16.68 14.83 13.72
C PRO A 309 -16.30 15.87 12.65
N GLN A 310 -15.41 15.52 11.71
CA GLN A 310 -15.00 16.41 10.63
C GLN A 310 -16.16 16.69 9.67
N ARG A 311 -16.08 17.79 8.91
CA ARG A 311 -17.01 18.03 7.81
C ARG A 311 -16.78 17.01 6.68
N GLY A 312 -17.78 16.17 6.45
CA GLY A 312 -17.89 15.29 5.27
C GLY A 312 -18.41 16.05 4.04
N ASN A 313 -18.28 15.45 2.86
CA ASN A 313 -18.93 15.96 1.66
C ASN A 313 -20.46 15.85 1.82
N PRO A 314 -21.26 16.86 1.43
CA PRO A 314 -22.72 16.82 1.55
C PRO A 314 -23.40 15.63 0.86
N ASN A 315 -22.77 15.05 -0.15
CA ASN A 315 -23.30 13.91 -0.89
C ASN A 315 -23.03 12.56 -0.20
N TRP A 316 -22.20 12.54 0.86
CA TRP A 316 -21.89 11.31 1.57
C TRP A 316 -22.95 10.96 2.60
N ARG A 317 -23.21 9.66 2.73
CA ARG A 317 -24.01 9.12 3.81
C ARG A 317 -23.33 9.38 5.16
N THR A 318 -23.89 10.32 5.92
CA THR A 318 -23.29 10.79 7.19
C THR A 318 -24.10 10.36 8.40
N VAL A 319 -23.43 9.81 9.41
CA VAL A 319 -24.00 9.52 10.75
C VAL A 319 -23.21 10.32 11.78
N ARG A 320 -23.90 11.05 12.67
CA ARG A 320 -23.19 11.81 13.71
C ARG A 320 -22.53 10.82 14.68
N PRO A 321 -21.28 11.04 15.13
CA PRO A 321 -20.64 10.13 16.10
C PRO A 321 -21.47 9.90 17.38
N ALA A 322 -22.22 10.90 17.84
CA ALA A 322 -23.09 10.79 19.02
C ALA A 322 -24.36 9.93 18.79
N GLU A 323 -24.66 9.58 17.54
CA GLU A 323 -25.76 8.70 17.14
C GLU A 323 -25.28 7.28 16.82
N ALA A 324 -23.97 7.00 16.98
CA ALA A 324 -23.39 5.69 16.75
C ALA A 324 -22.93 5.05 18.06
N GLU A 325 -23.06 3.73 18.14
CA GLU A 325 -22.62 2.93 19.27
C GLU A 325 -21.80 1.72 18.80
N VAL A 326 -20.83 1.34 19.64
CA VAL A 326 -19.90 0.23 19.43
C VAL A 326 -20.39 -0.95 20.23
N TYR A 327 -20.42 -2.13 19.62
CA TYR A 327 -20.90 -3.36 20.24
C TYR A 327 -20.11 -4.56 19.74
N VAL A 328 -20.23 -5.69 20.44
CA VAL A 328 -19.75 -6.99 19.96
C VAL A 328 -20.87 -7.65 19.16
N ASP A 329 -20.63 -7.94 17.89
CA ASP A 329 -21.54 -8.79 17.10
C ASP A 329 -21.45 -10.22 17.62
N GLU A 330 -22.55 -10.75 18.15
CA GLU A 330 -22.58 -12.10 18.74
C GLU A 330 -22.39 -13.20 17.69
N THR A 331 -22.67 -12.90 16.42
CA THR A 331 -22.53 -13.88 15.33
C THR A 331 -21.08 -14.09 14.94
N SER A 332 -20.30 -13.01 14.87
CA SER A 332 -18.93 -13.01 14.36
C SER A 332 -17.87 -12.77 15.42
N GLY A 333 -18.26 -12.38 16.64
CA GLY A 333 -17.36 -11.95 17.69
C GLY A 333 -16.67 -10.61 17.42
N ASP A 334 -17.05 -9.90 16.35
CA ASP A 334 -16.41 -8.67 15.89
C ASP A 334 -16.81 -7.45 16.73
N VAL A 335 -15.94 -6.45 16.76
CA VAL A 335 -16.25 -5.13 17.32
C VAL A 335 -16.74 -4.23 16.19
N ALA A 336 -18.05 -4.00 16.18
CA ALA A 336 -18.75 -3.33 15.10
C ALA A 336 -19.38 -2.01 15.55
N LEU A 337 -19.73 -1.19 14.56
CA LEU A 337 -20.45 0.06 14.74
C LEU A 337 -21.87 -0.09 14.23
N ARG A 338 -22.84 0.45 14.98
CA ARG A 338 -24.24 0.56 14.55
C ARG A 338 -24.85 1.89 14.93
N LYS A 339 -25.95 2.25 14.27
CA LYS A 339 -26.73 3.44 14.63
C LYS A 339 -27.56 3.17 15.90
N ARG A 340 -27.50 4.09 16.86
CA ARG A 340 -28.25 4.03 18.11
C ARG A 340 -29.76 4.06 17.82
N GLY A 341 -30.51 3.19 18.47
CA GLY A 341 -31.96 3.09 18.33
C GLY A 341 -32.41 2.21 17.16
N SER A 342 -31.98 2.49 15.92
CA SER A 342 -32.35 1.64 14.76
C SER A 342 -31.56 0.34 14.66
N HIS A 343 -30.40 0.26 15.35
CA HIS A 343 -29.45 -0.86 15.29
C HIS A 343 -28.95 -1.18 13.87
N GLU A 344 -29.04 -0.22 12.97
CA GLU A 344 -28.51 -0.35 11.62
C GLU A 344 -26.99 -0.56 11.67
N TYR A 345 -26.50 -1.62 11.03
CA TYR A 345 -25.09 -1.96 10.95
C TYR A 345 -24.34 -0.94 10.06
N LEU A 346 -23.28 -0.32 10.59
CA LEU A 346 -22.49 0.70 9.88
C LEU A 346 -21.12 0.17 9.42
N GLY A 347 -20.62 -0.91 10.02
CA GLY A 347 -19.40 -1.60 9.62
C GLY A 347 -18.55 -2.11 10.79
N SER A 348 -17.41 -2.71 10.46
CA SER A 348 -16.47 -3.34 11.41
C SER A 348 -15.23 -2.48 11.68
N PHE A 349 -14.81 -2.34 12.95
CA PHE A 349 -13.52 -1.74 13.26
C PHE A 349 -12.35 -2.61 12.85
N ALA A 350 -12.51 -3.93 12.99
CA ALA A 350 -11.46 -4.89 12.70
C ALA A 350 -11.10 -4.98 11.21
N ARG A 351 -11.84 -4.31 10.31
CA ARG A 351 -11.49 -4.15 8.88
C ARG A 351 -10.98 -2.75 8.52
N ASN A 352 -11.07 -1.78 9.42
CA ASN A 352 -10.68 -0.41 9.08
C ASN A 352 -9.15 -0.20 9.04
N TRP A 353 -8.34 -1.16 9.50
CA TRP A 353 -6.88 -1.17 9.29
C TRP A 353 -6.48 -1.44 7.83
N ILE A 354 -7.44 -1.68 6.95
CA ILE A 354 -7.24 -1.83 5.50
C ILE A 354 -7.00 -0.46 4.81
N ILE A 355 -7.44 0.62 5.47
CA ILE A 355 -7.42 2.01 4.98
C ILE A 355 -6.05 2.76 5.12
N PRO A 356 -5.11 2.41 6.01
CA PRO A 356 -3.71 2.84 5.97
C PRO A 356 -3.02 2.28 4.72
N LEU A 357 -3.23 2.99 3.62
CA LEU A 357 -2.70 2.70 2.31
C LEU A 357 -1.18 2.90 2.30
N GLY A 358 -0.44 1.87 1.88
CA GLY A 358 1.02 1.86 1.88
C GLY A 358 1.65 0.75 2.71
N PHE A 359 0.86 -0.07 3.40
CA PHE A 359 1.35 -1.32 3.99
C PHE A 359 1.37 -2.41 2.91
N HIS A 360 2.55 -2.87 2.52
CA HIS A 360 2.71 -4.12 1.78
C HIS A 360 3.15 -5.23 2.76
N PRO A 361 2.20 -5.87 3.48
CA PRO A 361 2.53 -6.84 4.52
C PRO A 361 3.18 -8.12 4.00
N PHE A 362 2.96 -8.43 2.72
CA PHE A 362 3.25 -9.71 2.07
C PHE A 362 4.73 -9.83 1.66
N GLN A 363 5.63 -9.37 2.54
CA GLN A 363 7.07 -9.53 2.38
C GLN A 363 7.56 -10.71 3.22
N PHE A 364 7.74 -11.86 2.58
CA PHE A 364 8.10 -13.11 3.24
C PHE A 364 9.55 -13.56 3.01
N GLY A 365 10.44 -12.65 2.64
CA GLY A 365 11.87 -12.94 2.51
C GLY A 365 12.43 -13.66 3.75
N MET A 366 13.37 -14.59 3.53
CA MET A 366 14.01 -15.40 4.56
C MET A 366 15.53 -15.35 4.35
N ALA A 367 16.27 -15.19 5.44
CA ALA A 367 17.73 -15.28 5.44
C ALA A 367 18.18 -16.75 5.53
N PRO A 368 19.33 -17.10 4.90
CA PRO A 368 20.13 -16.25 4.03
C PRO A 368 19.57 -16.17 2.59
N HIS A 369 18.57 -16.98 2.28
CA HIS A 369 18.03 -17.14 0.93
C HIS A 369 16.54 -17.54 0.97
N MET A 370 15.79 -17.02 0.01
CA MET A 370 14.41 -17.42 -0.27
C MET A 370 14.29 -17.83 -1.75
N PRO A 371 13.85 -19.07 -2.05
CA PRO A 371 13.58 -19.49 -3.42
C PRO A 371 12.59 -18.56 -4.11
N ARG A 372 12.67 -18.53 -5.45
CA ARG A 372 11.53 -18.05 -6.24
C ARG A 372 10.32 -18.95 -5.96
N LEU A 373 9.16 -18.36 -5.65
CA LEU A 373 7.92 -19.11 -5.44
C LEU A 373 7.03 -18.95 -6.66
N ARG A 374 6.53 -20.08 -7.16
CA ARG A 374 5.74 -20.13 -8.39
C ARG A 374 4.50 -20.99 -8.20
N CYS A 375 3.35 -20.52 -8.67
CA CYS A 375 2.14 -21.33 -8.84
C CYS A 375 1.84 -21.39 -10.35
N GLY A 376 2.06 -22.54 -11.00
CA GLY A 376 1.88 -22.63 -12.46
C GLY A 376 2.81 -21.67 -13.21
N LYS A 377 2.31 -20.84 -14.11
CA LYS A 377 3.07 -19.79 -14.79
C LYS A 377 3.20 -18.48 -13.99
N VAL A 378 2.63 -18.42 -12.78
CA VAL A 378 2.62 -17.21 -11.95
C VAL A 378 3.74 -17.26 -10.92
N ILE A 379 4.70 -16.37 -11.05
CA ILE A 379 5.67 -16.09 -9.99
C ILE A 379 4.98 -15.22 -8.93
N VAL A 380 4.84 -15.77 -7.72
CA VAL A 380 4.19 -15.09 -6.59
C VAL A 380 5.19 -14.46 -5.61
N GLN A 381 6.46 -14.88 -5.70
CA GLN A 381 7.56 -14.26 -4.99
C GLN A 381 8.86 -14.43 -5.76
N ARG A 382 9.60 -13.33 -5.93
CA ARG A 382 10.93 -13.32 -6.56
C ARG A 382 11.95 -14.01 -5.66
N ARG A 383 12.97 -14.62 -6.26
CA ARG A 383 14.14 -15.12 -5.51
C ARG A 383 14.81 -13.97 -4.78
N SER A 384 15.18 -14.19 -3.52
CA SER A 384 15.87 -13.19 -2.71
C SER A 384 16.98 -13.78 -1.86
N TRP A 385 17.93 -12.91 -1.51
CA TRP A 385 19.08 -13.21 -0.69
C TRP A 385 19.22 -12.15 0.40
N THR A 386 19.75 -12.56 1.53
CA THR A 386 20.21 -11.63 2.57
C THR A 386 21.73 -11.56 2.50
N ILE A 387 22.24 -10.36 2.26
CA ILE A 387 23.68 -10.07 2.16
C ILE A 387 24.08 -9.16 3.31
N THR A 388 25.10 -9.58 4.04
CA THR A 388 25.69 -8.83 5.15
C THR A 388 26.99 -8.16 4.73
N LEU A 389 27.37 -7.08 5.43
CA LEU A 389 28.61 -6.34 5.15
C LEU A 389 29.87 -7.23 5.23
N ASP A 390 29.89 -8.20 6.15
CA ASP A 390 31.03 -9.08 6.38
C ASP A 390 31.35 -9.97 5.17
N GLU A 391 30.36 -10.24 4.30
CA GLU A 391 30.52 -11.09 3.13
C GLU A 391 31.29 -10.45 1.97
N ILE A 392 31.34 -9.12 1.91
CA ILE A 392 32.19 -8.41 0.93
C ILE A 392 33.68 -8.55 1.30
N GLY A 393 33.99 -8.80 2.58
CA GLY A 393 35.35 -8.94 3.07
C GLY A 393 36.10 -7.60 3.17
N LYS A 394 37.42 -7.69 3.40
CA LYS A 394 38.30 -6.52 3.56
C LYS A 394 38.91 -6.12 2.21
N GLY A 395 38.95 -4.82 1.94
CA GLY A 395 39.61 -4.23 0.76
C GLY A 395 39.61 -2.71 0.83
N ASP A 396 40.40 -2.06 -0.04
CA ASP A 396 40.32 -0.60 -0.22
C ASP A 396 39.25 -0.28 -1.25
N PHE A 397 38.07 0.15 -0.79
CA PHE A 397 36.92 0.47 -1.63
C PHE A 397 36.78 1.98 -1.90
N THR A 398 37.88 2.73 -1.82
CA THR A 398 37.89 4.17 -2.11
C THR A 398 38.06 4.47 -3.61
N GLY A 399 37.43 5.55 -4.08
CA GLY A 399 37.52 5.98 -5.48
C GLY A 399 37.04 4.90 -6.46
N VAL A 400 37.71 4.78 -7.61
CA VAL A 400 37.50 3.67 -8.54
C VAL A 400 38.37 2.49 -8.11
N SER A 401 37.76 1.53 -7.41
CA SER A 401 38.41 0.42 -6.71
C SER A 401 38.30 -0.90 -7.48
N ARG A 402 39.45 -1.47 -7.82
CA ARG A 402 39.56 -2.85 -8.31
C ARG A 402 39.11 -3.85 -7.26
N ASP A 403 39.41 -3.60 -5.99
CA ASP A 403 39.07 -4.51 -4.89
C ASP A 403 37.56 -4.65 -4.73
N LEU A 404 36.81 -3.55 -4.92
CA LEU A 404 35.35 -3.58 -4.89
C LEU A 404 34.77 -4.47 -6.01
N VAL A 405 35.29 -4.33 -7.24
CA VAL A 405 34.89 -5.18 -8.37
C VAL A 405 35.15 -6.65 -8.05
N LEU A 406 36.35 -6.99 -7.58
CA LEU A 406 36.68 -8.37 -7.23
C LEU A 406 35.85 -8.93 -6.07
N ALA A 407 35.55 -8.11 -5.07
CA ALA A 407 34.74 -8.51 -3.94
C ALA A 407 33.29 -8.82 -4.35
N ILE A 408 32.70 -7.95 -5.17
CA ILE A 408 31.34 -8.17 -5.69
C ILE A 408 31.28 -9.36 -6.63
N GLU A 409 32.25 -9.56 -7.53
CA GLU A 409 32.28 -10.73 -8.40
C GLU A 409 32.42 -12.05 -7.62
N ARG A 410 33.22 -12.07 -6.55
CA ARG A 410 33.28 -13.23 -5.64
C ARG A 410 31.94 -13.47 -4.96
N LEU A 411 31.31 -12.40 -4.44
CA LEU A 411 29.99 -12.48 -3.81
C LEU A 411 28.95 -13.04 -4.78
N ARG A 412 28.91 -12.52 -6.02
CA ARG A 412 28.02 -13.00 -7.09
C ARG A 412 28.21 -14.49 -7.35
N ALA A 413 29.46 -14.95 -7.49
CA ALA A 413 29.75 -16.35 -7.73
C ALA A 413 29.38 -17.26 -6.54
N GLN A 414 29.61 -16.80 -5.31
CA GLN A 414 29.31 -17.57 -4.09
C GLN A 414 27.81 -17.66 -3.79
N ARG A 415 27.07 -16.58 -4.08
CA ARG A 415 25.63 -16.47 -3.78
C ARG A 415 24.73 -16.74 -4.98
N ASP A 416 25.30 -16.98 -6.16
CA ASP A 416 24.58 -17.17 -7.42
C ASP A 416 23.65 -15.97 -7.74
N LEU A 417 24.20 -14.75 -7.62
CA LEU A 417 23.45 -13.52 -7.86
C LEU A 417 23.37 -13.19 -9.36
N PRO A 418 22.18 -12.86 -9.90
CA PRO A 418 22.04 -12.40 -11.26
C PRO A 418 22.67 -11.01 -11.43
N ARG A 419 22.99 -10.62 -12.67
CA ARG A 419 23.55 -9.29 -12.98
C ARG A 419 22.65 -8.14 -12.49
N PHE A 420 21.36 -8.26 -12.74
CA PHE A 420 20.38 -7.22 -12.43
C PHE A 420 19.60 -7.59 -11.17
N VAL A 421 19.71 -6.75 -10.15
CA VAL A 421 19.06 -6.96 -8.85
C VAL A 421 18.39 -5.68 -8.38
N TYR A 422 17.49 -5.83 -7.43
CA TYR A 422 17.04 -4.75 -6.58
C TYR A 422 17.59 -4.95 -5.17
N ILE A 423 17.97 -3.86 -4.51
CA ILE A 423 18.44 -3.89 -3.13
C ILE A 423 17.59 -3.00 -2.24
N ARG A 424 17.42 -3.42 -0.99
CA ARG A 424 16.88 -2.61 0.10
C ARG A 424 17.39 -3.12 1.44
N PRO A 425 17.39 -2.32 2.51
CA PRO A 425 17.67 -2.81 3.86
C PRO A 425 16.63 -3.86 4.26
N THR A 426 17.04 -4.85 5.04
CA THR A 426 16.12 -5.84 5.60
C THR A 426 15.16 -5.19 6.59
N GLU A 427 14.03 -5.85 6.87
CA GLU A 427 13.08 -5.40 7.91
C GLU A 427 13.78 -5.20 9.27
N GLN A 428 14.75 -6.06 9.60
CA GLN A 428 15.56 -5.93 10.81
C GLN A 428 16.48 -4.70 10.79
N ALA A 429 17.09 -4.37 9.65
CA ALA A 429 17.90 -3.16 9.50
C ALA A 429 17.02 -1.88 9.59
N LEU A 430 15.80 -1.92 9.05
CA LEU A 430 14.83 -0.83 9.09
C LEU A 430 14.23 -0.59 10.48
N ARG A 431 14.09 -1.62 11.34
CA ARG A 431 13.55 -1.47 12.72
C ARG A 431 14.27 -0.42 13.58
N ARG A 432 15.51 -0.05 13.23
CA ARG A 432 16.25 1.04 13.88
C ARG A 432 15.70 2.44 13.59
N SER A 433 14.76 2.61 12.64
CA SER A 433 14.22 3.92 12.22
C SER A 433 12.78 4.22 12.70
N GLY A 434 12.14 3.32 13.44
CA GLY A 434 10.91 3.61 14.22
C GLY A 434 9.61 3.74 13.42
N ALA A 435 9.62 3.52 12.11
CA ALA A 435 8.43 3.55 11.27
C ALA A 435 8.50 2.50 10.16
N GLU A 436 8.18 1.26 10.51
CA GLU A 436 8.11 0.15 9.56
C GLU A 436 7.13 0.50 8.42
N GLY A 437 7.61 0.40 7.17
CA GLY A 437 6.85 0.68 5.95
C GLY A 437 6.87 2.13 5.46
N ARG A 438 7.47 3.07 6.21
CA ARG A 438 7.62 4.47 5.75
C ARG A 438 9.04 5.00 5.81
N ASP A 439 10.02 4.18 6.18
CA ASP A 439 11.39 4.58 5.91
C ASP A 439 11.56 4.78 4.40
N LYS A 440 12.12 5.93 3.99
CA LYS A 440 12.44 6.19 2.58
C LYS A 440 13.32 5.10 1.98
N ASP A 441 14.13 4.46 2.82
CA ASP A 441 15.06 3.41 2.42
C ASP A 441 14.34 2.07 2.17
N THR A 442 13.02 1.96 2.42
CA THR A 442 12.23 0.75 2.10
C THR A 442 12.08 0.50 0.60
N LYS A 443 12.23 1.53 -0.23
CA LYS A 443 12.05 1.41 -1.67
C LYS A 443 13.23 0.68 -2.31
N PRO A 444 12.98 -0.40 -3.08
CA PRO A 444 14.04 -1.12 -3.75
C PRO A 444 14.78 -0.24 -4.75
N VAL A 445 16.11 -0.30 -4.74
CA VAL A 445 17.00 0.39 -5.68
C VAL A 445 17.50 -0.62 -6.70
N PHE A 446 17.34 -0.30 -7.98
CA PHE A 446 17.91 -1.10 -9.07
C PHE A 446 19.44 -1.03 -9.07
N VAL A 447 20.10 -2.16 -9.27
CA VAL A 447 21.55 -2.30 -9.33
C VAL A 447 21.92 -3.21 -10.50
N ASP A 448 22.74 -2.69 -11.40
CA ASP A 448 23.47 -3.48 -12.41
C ASP A 448 24.85 -3.82 -11.86
N LEU A 449 25.07 -5.09 -11.49
CA LEU A 449 26.32 -5.55 -10.89
C LEU A 449 27.52 -5.57 -11.87
N GLU A 450 27.33 -5.21 -13.14
CA GLU A 450 28.44 -4.99 -14.09
C GLU A 450 28.78 -3.50 -14.29
N SER A 451 28.07 -2.59 -13.62
CA SER A 451 28.33 -1.16 -13.67
C SER A 451 28.98 -0.68 -12.38
N TYR A 452 30.19 -0.11 -12.50
CA TYR A 452 30.96 0.35 -11.34
C TYR A 452 30.19 1.34 -10.44
N LEU A 453 29.42 2.25 -11.05
CA LEU A 453 28.60 3.22 -10.30
C LEU A 453 27.55 2.51 -9.43
N PHE A 454 26.96 1.43 -9.94
CA PHE A 454 26.00 0.64 -9.18
C PHE A 454 26.67 -0.23 -8.11
N LEU A 455 27.92 -0.66 -8.32
CA LEU A 455 28.72 -1.32 -7.28
C LEU A 455 28.98 -0.37 -6.08
N GLU A 456 29.30 0.89 -6.36
CA GLU A 456 29.45 1.90 -5.30
C GLU A 456 28.14 2.13 -4.55
N ILE A 457 27.01 2.21 -5.25
CA ILE A 457 25.68 2.33 -4.63
C ILE A 457 25.42 1.12 -3.73
N PHE A 458 25.62 -0.10 -4.24
CA PHE A 458 25.43 -1.33 -3.48
C PHE A 458 26.27 -1.32 -2.19
N HIS A 459 27.57 -1.02 -2.30
CA HIS A 459 28.48 -0.99 -1.16
C HIS A 459 28.11 0.11 -0.15
N ARG A 460 27.71 1.31 -0.60
CA ARG A 460 27.28 2.39 0.31
C ARG A 460 26.00 2.02 1.07
N TRP A 461 25.03 1.41 0.40
CA TRP A 461 23.79 0.94 1.04
C TRP A 461 24.07 -0.15 2.07
N LEU A 462 24.95 -1.11 1.73
CA LEU A 462 25.34 -2.18 2.64
C LEU A 462 26.13 -1.66 3.84
N THR A 463 27.06 -0.73 3.62
CA THR A 463 27.82 -0.07 4.70
C THR A 463 26.90 0.71 5.64
N LYS A 464 25.93 1.44 5.08
CA LYS A 464 24.95 2.22 5.85
C LYS A 464 24.05 1.34 6.71
N SER A 465 23.58 0.22 6.15
CA SER A 465 22.51 -0.60 6.75
C SER A 465 23.04 -1.82 7.52
N GLY A 466 24.27 -2.25 7.23
CA GLY A 466 24.90 -3.49 7.73
C GLY A 466 24.42 -4.74 7.00
N GLU A 467 23.17 -4.75 6.55
CA GLU A 467 22.54 -5.88 5.86
C GLU A 467 21.53 -5.39 4.82
N LEU A 468 21.48 -6.07 3.67
CA LEU A 468 20.54 -5.82 2.59
C LEU A 468 19.77 -7.10 2.22
N GLU A 469 18.50 -6.93 1.90
CA GLU A 469 17.77 -7.86 1.04
C GLU A 469 18.08 -7.52 -0.41
N VAL A 470 18.54 -8.52 -1.15
CA VAL A 470 18.77 -8.47 -2.59
C VAL A 470 17.69 -9.33 -3.24
N THR A 471 16.97 -8.80 -4.23
CA THR A 471 15.98 -9.56 -5.01
C THR A 471 16.37 -9.55 -6.47
N GLU A 472 16.11 -10.62 -7.20
CA GLU A 472 16.33 -10.64 -8.64
C GLU A 472 15.49 -9.57 -9.39
N MET A 473 16.00 -9.06 -10.51
CA MET A 473 15.17 -8.29 -11.43
C MET A 473 14.31 -9.24 -12.28
N LEU A 474 13.00 -9.25 -12.00
CA LEU A 474 12.02 -10.01 -12.77
C LEU A 474 10.78 -9.15 -13.07
N PRO A 475 10.36 -8.97 -14.34
CA PRO A 475 10.95 -9.52 -15.57
C PRO A 475 12.40 -9.06 -15.83
N ALA A 476 13.20 -9.93 -16.43
CA ALA A 476 14.54 -9.58 -16.89
C ALA A 476 14.47 -8.55 -18.05
N PRO A 477 15.52 -7.73 -18.28
CA PRO A 477 15.48 -6.68 -19.30
C PRO A 477 15.10 -7.15 -20.72
N ASP A 478 15.53 -8.35 -21.13
CA ASP A 478 15.20 -8.94 -22.43
C ASP A 478 13.77 -9.51 -22.51
N HIS A 479 13.10 -9.65 -21.36
CA HIS A 479 11.72 -10.12 -21.19
C HIS A 479 10.73 -8.98 -20.84
N LEU A 480 11.14 -7.72 -20.95
CA LEU A 480 10.23 -6.59 -20.88
C LEU A 480 9.37 -6.53 -22.15
N LEU A 481 8.10 -6.92 -22.03
CA LEU A 481 7.18 -7.07 -23.16
C LEU A 481 6.86 -5.72 -23.85
N TRP A 482 6.73 -4.63 -23.09
CA TRP A 482 6.41 -3.32 -23.64
C TRP A 482 7.62 -2.71 -24.34
N LYS A 483 7.49 -2.41 -25.64
CA LYS A 483 8.58 -1.84 -26.45
C LYS A 483 8.08 -0.65 -27.25
N GLU A 484 8.82 0.46 -27.15
CA GLU A 484 8.65 1.67 -27.94
C GLU A 484 9.86 1.89 -28.86
N ALA A 485 9.80 2.93 -29.70
CA ALA A 485 10.82 3.21 -30.71
C ALA A 485 12.23 3.43 -30.11
N ASP A 486 12.30 3.93 -28.89
CA ASP A 486 13.52 4.24 -28.14
C ASP A 486 13.92 3.14 -27.13
N GLY A 487 13.15 2.04 -27.01
CA GLY A 487 13.54 0.91 -26.18
C GLY A 487 12.38 0.20 -25.46
N ARG A 488 12.74 -0.77 -24.62
CA ARG A 488 11.79 -1.49 -23.77
C ARG A 488 11.38 -0.66 -22.56
N ARG A 489 10.20 -0.93 -22.00
CA ARG A 489 9.67 -0.30 -20.79
C ARG A 489 9.27 -1.35 -19.77
N THR A 490 9.51 -1.05 -18.50
CA THR A 490 8.80 -1.70 -17.41
C THR A 490 7.36 -1.19 -17.40
N PHE A 491 6.41 -2.07 -17.19
CA PHE A 491 5.02 -1.70 -16.93
C PHE A 491 4.45 -2.62 -15.86
N GLU A 492 3.35 -2.19 -15.25
CA GLU A 492 2.63 -2.92 -14.21
C GLU A 492 1.14 -2.64 -14.36
N LEU A 493 0.32 -3.65 -14.12
CA LEU A 493 -1.14 -3.57 -14.14
C LEU A 493 -1.63 -3.68 -12.70
N ARG A 494 -2.30 -2.63 -12.21
CA ARG A 494 -3.07 -2.68 -10.96
C ARG A 494 -4.44 -3.28 -11.27
N THR A 495 -4.74 -4.43 -10.69
CA THR A 495 -5.98 -5.18 -10.93
C THR A 495 -6.75 -5.41 -9.63
N LEU A 496 -8.03 -5.78 -9.73
CA LEU A 496 -8.84 -6.24 -8.61
C LEU A 496 -9.22 -7.69 -8.86
N ILE A 497 -8.82 -8.59 -7.95
CA ILE A 497 -9.37 -9.94 -7.93
C ILE A 497 -10.72 -9.86 -7.22
N ILE A 498 -11.73 -10.54 -7.75
CA ILE A 498 -13.09 -10.55 -7.20
C ILE A 498 -13.54 -11.97 -6.89
N PRO A 499 -14.48 -12.17 -5.94
CA PRO A 499 -15.10 -13.48 -5.74
C PRO A 499 -15.80 -13.94 -7.01
N ARG A 500 -15.76 -15.27 -7.25
CA ARG A 500 -16.59 -15.89 -8.29
C ARG A 500 -18.06 -15.75 -7.88
N SER A 501 -18.88 -15.38 -8.85
CA SER A 501 -20.35 -15.26 -8.71
C SER A 501 -21.03 -16.63 -8.59
#